data_AF-A0A3P1ZYG0-F1
#
_entry.id   AF-A0A3P1ZYG0-F1
#
_cell.length_a   1.000
_cell.length_b   1.000
_cell.length_c   1.000
_cell.angle_alpha   90.00
_cell.angle_beta   90.00
_cell.angle_gamma   90.00
#
_symmetry.space_group_name_H-M   'P 1'
#
loop_
_entity.id
_entity.type
_entity.pdbx_description
1 polymer ?
#
loop_
_entity_poly.entity_id
_entity_poly.type
_entity_poly.pdbx_seq_one_letter_code
_entity_poly.pdbx_strand_id
1 'polypeptide(L)'
;MNMLYSLLLTALLAVGGCDSADRRAEPPATPEKTPPAVASGAVISTPEAQAPASAAASEASAAFAVPADDSAAPPDAGAAEHANAVLAFYNGAVGALGEGRYGQGDAIRVFAEFYAQEWQLAKLPPARHAEDKNLARRLVPPESLFTPEERAALAKCVSRMDRALDSMRADYRALERYMNDASVRDDGNKGRNLVNSLRAGHEDFAGAREEFLNILEPHAAAAGELLLRGHPLKRQIQAAERMFALFRKVAVLLAPEKPDNEGLAALHAQLSALLADAAKPPFRAVPGVEMAYRAFLHKAGAYAHLLGQGLEEGFYAPRRQEMNLAAGGCHSAYNAFVHAANSPQAILGRPSGF
;
A
#
# COMPACT_ATOMS: atom_id res chain seq x y z
N MET A 1 -2.54 20.90 -16.00
CA MET A 1 -3.63 19.93 -15.79
C MET A 1 -3.03 18.53 -15.62
N ASN A 2 -2.43 18.29 -14.45
CA ASN A 2 -1.76 17.05 -14.01
C ASN A 2 -1.98 16.97 -12.50
N MET A 3 -2.01 15.76 -11.93
CA MET A 3 -2.29 15.37 -10.52
C MET A 3 -3.62 14.62 -10.37
N LEU A 4 -3.63 13.36 -10.81
CA LEU A 4 -4.62 12.37 -10.36
C LEU A 4 -3.83 11.25 -9.66
N TYR A 5 -4.35 10.83 -8.51
CA TYR A 5 -3.68 10.13 -7.40
C TYR A 5 -2.68 9.02 -7.79
N SER A 6 -1.45 9.13 -7.29
CA SER A 6 -0.52 8.00 -7.15
C SER A 6 -0.13 7.87 -5.68
N LEU A 7 -0.94 7.12 -4.94
CA LEU A 7 -0.83 6.88 -3.50
C LEU A 7 0.22 5.79 -3.24
N LEU A 8 1.49 6.19 -3.30
CA LEU A 8 2.65 5.28 -3.27
C LEU A 8 2.83 4.59 -1.90
N LEU A 9 2.56 3.29 -1.87
CA LEU A 9 2.84 2.40 -0.73
C LEU A 9 4.27 1.84 -0.79
N THR A 10 5.29 2.70 -0.68
CA THR A 10 6.71 2.30 -0.80
C THR A 10 7.38 1.89 0.52
N ALA A 11 6.67 1.90 1.65
CA ALA A 11 7.26 1.79 3.00
C ALA A 11 7.29 0.37 3.61
N LEU A 12 7.33 -0.71 2.81
CA LEU A 12 7.42 -2.09 3.33
C LEU A 12 8.27 -3.06 2.48
N LEU A 13 9.02 -2.55 1.50
CA LEU A 13 9.89 -3.34 0.63
C LEU A 13 11.35 -3.36 1.14
N ALA A 14 11.59 -4.11 2.22
CA ALA A 14 12.94 -4.39 2.73
C ALA A 14 13.07 -5.78 3.36
N VAL A 15 12.81 -6.83 2.58
CA VAL A 15 13.36 -8.19 2.83
C VAL A 15 14.15 -8.57 1.58
N GLY A 16 15.43 -8.91 1.75
CA GLY A 16 16.40 -8.93 0.67
C GLY A 16 16.27 -10.12 -0.28
N GLY A 17 16.48 -9.86 -1.57
CA GLY A 17 17.00 -10.84 -2.52
C GLY A 17 18.32 -10.30 -3.06
N CYS A 18 19.43 -10.99 -2.80
CA CYS A 18 20.71 -10.66 -3.44
C CYS A 18 20.66 -11.03 -4.93
N ASP A 19 21.17 -10.12 -5.76
CA ASP A 19 21.35 -10.34 -7.20
C ASP A 19 22.48 -11.35 -7.46
N SER A 20 22.35 -12.16 -8.51
CA SER A 20 23.37 -13.07 -9.04
C SER A 20 23.02 -13.54 -10.46
N ALA A 21 23.03 -12.62 -11.43
CA ALA A 21 23.62 -12.95 -12.73
C ALA A 21 25.15 -13.12 -12.55
N ASP A 22 25.90 -13.92 -13.30
CA ASP A 22 25.71 -14.32 -14.70
C ASP A 22 26.53 -15.59 -15.01
N ARG A 23 26.03 -16.50 -15.86
CA ARG A 23 26.82 -17.36 -16.77
C ARG A 23 25.91 -18.10 -17.77
N ARG A 24 26.29 -18.02 -19.06
CA ARG A 24 25.47 -18.41 -20.24
C ARG A 24 25.64 -19.87 -20.70
N ALA A 25 24.70 -20.27 -21.56
CA ALA A 25 24.81 -21.21 -22.71
C ALA A 25 24.42 -22.70 -22.53
N GLU A 26 23.09 -22.92 -22.60
CA GLU A 26 22.25 -23.94 -23.30
C GLU A 26 22.77 -25.31 -23.87
N PRO A 27 21.86 -26.31 -24.05
CA PRO A 27 22.13 -27.77 -24.04
C PRO A 27 22.22 -28.42 -25.44
N PRO A 28 21.44 -29.45 -25.96
CA PRO A 28 20.15 -30.08 -25.57
C PRO A 28 20.15 -31.63 -25.39
N ALA A 29 19.08 -32.21 -24.79
CA ALA A 29 18.34 -33.41 -25.27
C ALA A 29 17.30 -33.97 -24.24
N THR A 30 16.11 -34.30 -24.76
CA THR A 30 14.86 -34.84 -24.15
C THR A 30 14.82 -36.40 -24.15
N PRO A 31 13.70 -37.16 -23.86
CA PRO A 31 12.32 -36.82 -23.44
C PRO A 31 11.64 -37.69 -22.31
N GLU A 32 10.41 -37.28 -21.95
CA GLU A 32 9.21 -38.09 -21.55
C GLU A 32 9.18 -39.09 -20.37
N LYS A 33 8.16 -38.94 -19.49
CA LYS A 33 6.98 -39.85 -19.42
C LYS A 33 5.86 -39.46 -18.42
N THR A 34 4.64 -39.40 -18.94
CA THR A 34 3.31 -39.58 -18.31
C THR A 34 2.40 -40.14 -19.43
N PRO A 35 1.25 -40.83 -19.21
CA PRO A 35 0.56 -41.22 -17.97
C PRO A 35 0.31 -42.76 -17.91
N PRO A 36 -0.74 -43.26 -17.21
CA PRO A 36 -1.99 -43.49 -17.96
C PRO A 36 -3.28 -43.09 -17.21
N ALA A 37 -4.36 -42.94 -17.97
CA ALA A 37 -5.73 -42.88 -17.47
C ALA A 37 -6.38 -44.28 -17.49
N VAL A 38 -7.38 -44.51 -16.64
CA VAL A 38 -8.35 -45.60 -16.79
C VAL A 38 -9.76 -45.04 -16.56
N ALA A 39 -10.72 -45.46 -17.38
CA ALA A 39 -12.10 -44.99 -17.38
C ALA A 39 -13.10 -46.15 -17.22
N SER A 40 -14.39 -45.80 -17.05
CA SER A 40 -15.60 -46.65 -16.86
C SER A 40 -16.02 -46.85 -15.39
N GLY A 41 -17.30 -46.75 -15.04
CA GLY A 41 -18.46 -46.30 -15.83
C GLY A 41 -19.81 -46.73 -15.25
N ALA A 42 -20.83 -45.87 -15.40
CA ALA A 42 -22.26 -46.08 -15.03
C ALA A 42 -22.52 -46.29 -13.50
N VAL A 43 -23.71 -46.00 -12.94
CA VAL A 43 -25.08 -45.99 -13.49
C VAL A 43 -25.89 -44.76 -13.04
N ILE A 44 -26.88 -44.42 -13.88
CA ILE A 44 -27.91 -43.36 -13.80
C ILE A 44 -28.91 -43.59 -12.66
N SER A 45 -29.46 -42.52 -12.07
CA SER A 45 -30.91 -42.41 -11.78
C SER A 45 -31.34 -41.01 -11.33
N THR A 46 -32.12 -40.33 -12.18
CA THR A 46 -33.00 -39.20 -11.83
C THR A 46 -34.23 -39.72 -11.04
N PRO A 47 -35.00 -38.83 -10.39
CA PRO A 47 -36.31 -38.54 -10.97
C PRO A 47 -36.68 -37.04 -11.01
N GLU A 48 -37.63 -36.73 -11.90
CA GLU A 48 -38.19 -35.40 -12.17
C GLU A 48 -39.39 -35.03 -11.27
N ALA A 49 -39.85 -33.78 -11.47
CA ALA A 49 -41.08 -33.16 -10.97
C ALA A 49 -41.06 -32.75 -9.47
N GLN A 50 -41.60 -31.59 -9.08
CA GLN A 50 -42.64 -30.80 -9.75
C GLN A 50 -42.57 -29.32 -9.35
N ALA A 51 -42.83 -28.41 -10.30
CA ALA A 51 -43.11 -27.01 -9.99
C ALA A 51 -44.57 -26.84 -9.52
N PRO A 52 -44.88 -25.75 -8.82
CA PRO A 52 -45.84 -24.83 -9.43
C PRO A 52 -45.37 -23.38 -9.42
N ALA A 53 -45.71 -22.66 -10.49
CA ALA A 53 -45.63 -21.20 -10.52
C ALA A 53 -46.98 -20.60 -10.09
N SER A 54 -46.94 -19.50 -9.34
CA SER A 54 -47.95 -18.44 -9.42
C SER A 54 -47.38 -17.12 -8.90
N ALA A 55 -47.90 -16.01 -9.42
CA ALA A 55 -47.37 -14.68 -9.20
C ALA A 55 -48.20 -13.86 -8.19
N ALA A 56 -47.51 -13.20 -7.27
CA ALA A 56 -47.89 -11.96 -6.60
C ALA A 56 -46.58 -11.32 -6.11
N ALA A 57 -45.98 -10.34 -6.79
CA ALA A 57 -46.43 -8.96 -7.02
C ALA A 57 -46.37 -8.09 -5.75
N SER A 58 -45.42 -7.13 -5.79
CA SER A 58 -45.30 -5.91 -4.97
C SER A 58 -44.83 -5.95 -3.51
N GLU A 59 -44.10 -4.89 -3.17
CA GLU A 59 -43.91 -4.30 -1.83
C GLU A 59 -43.02 -5.04 -0.80
N ALA A 60 -41.72 -5.13 -1.09
CA ALA A 60 -40.65 -5.00 -0.07
C ALA A 60 -39.24 -4.75 -0.66
N SER A 61 -39.10 -3.78 -1.58
CA SER A 61 -37.78 -3.30 -2.02
C SER A 61 -37.79 -1.77 -2.08
N ALA A 62 -37.82 -1.15 -0.90
CA ALA A 62 -37.60 0.28 -0.77
C ALA A 62 -36.17 0.58 -1.23
N ALA A 63 -36.06 1.26 -2.37
CA ALA A 63 -34.79 1.44 -3.05
C ALA A 63 -33.77 2.18 -2.16
N PHE A 64 -32.63 1.55 -1.90
CA PHE A 64 -31.37 2.28 -1.71
C PHE A 64 -30.89 2.84 -3.06
N ALA A 65 -31.73 3.69 -3.66
CA ALA A 65 -31.26 4.69 -4.59
C ALA A 65 -30.47 5.71 -3.76
N VAL A 66 -29.18 5.42 -3.54
CA VAL A 66 -28.24 6.45 -3.11
C VAL A 66 -28.37 7.58 -4.13
N PRO A 67 -28.82 8.78 -3.74
CA PRO A 67 -28.95 9.87 -4.70
C PRO A 67 -27.54 10.14 -5.22
N ALA A 68 -27.39 10.09 -6.54
CA ALA A 68 -26.10 10.39 -7.13
C ALA A 68 -25.81 11.88 -6.86
N ASP A 69 -24.74 12.14 -6.13
CA ASP A 69 -24.19 13.49 -5.88
C ASP A 69 -23.51 14.07 -7.15
N ASP A 70 -24.11 13.76 -8.31
CA ASP A 70 -23.73 14.17 -9.67
C ASP A 70 -24.06 15.64 -9.94
N SER A 71 -24.91 16.25 -9.11
CA SER A 71 -25.40 17.62 -9.27
C SER A 71 -24.66 18.65 -8.40
N ALA A 72 -23.63 18.23 -7.67
CA ALA A 72 -22.76 19.13 -6.94
C ALA A 72 -21.86 19.90 -7.93
N ALA A 73 -21.99 21.23 -7.98
CA ALA A 73 -21.20 22.06 -8.88
C ALA A 73 -19.69 21.84 -8.66
N PRO A 74 -18.88 21.79 -9.73
CA PRO A 74 -17.43 21.63 -9.61
C PRO A 74 -16.82 22.75 -8.75
N PRO A 75 -15.69 22.49 -8.07
CA PRO A 75 -14.99 23.52 -7.31
C PRO A 75 -14.60 24.71 -8.21
N ASP A 76 -14.55 25.90 -7.62
CA ASP A 76 -13.95 27.05 -8.30
C ASP A 76 -12.45 26.80 -8.57
N ALA A 77 -11.90 27.52 -9.56
CA ALA A 77 -10.53 27.29 -10.02
C ALA A 77 -9.49 27.48 -8.90
N GLY A 78 -9.68 28.46 -8.00
CA GLY A 78 -8.75 28.73 -6.91
C GLY A 78 -8.75 27.62 -5.85
N ALA A 79 -9.93 27.16 -5.45
CA ALA A 79 -10.07 26.04 -4.53
C ALA A 79 -9.56 24.72 -5.14
N ALA A 80 -9.76 24.50 -6.44
CA ALA A 80 -9.20 23.37 -7.16
C ALA A 80 -7.66 23.43 -7.26
N GLU A 81 -7.07 24.58 -7.54
CA GLU A 81 -5.61 24.76 -7.55
C GLU A 81 -4.99 24.51 -6.16
N HIS A 82 -5.60 25.06 -5.11
CA HIS A 82 -5.18 24.84 -3.73
C HIS A 82 -5.25 23.34 -3.35
N ALA A 83 -6.36 22.66 -3.63
CA ALA A 83 -6.51 21.23 -3.38
C ALA A 83 -5.49 20.36 -4.14
N ASN A 84 -5.21 20.70 -5.40
CA ASN A 84 -4.16 20.03 -6.18
C ASN A 84 -2.78 20.24 -5.54
N ALA A 85 -2.49 21.42 -5.02
CA ALA A 85 -1.22 21.72 -4.36
C ALA A 85 -1.07 20.97 -3.02
N VAL A 86 -2.15 20.84 -2.23
CA VAL A 86 -2.19 20.02 -0.99
C VAL A 86 -1.91 18.54 -1.32
N LEU A 87 -2.58 17.97 -2.32
CA LEU A 87 -2.33 16.57 -2.74
C LEU A 87 -0.92 16.39 -3.31
N ALA A 88 -0.42 17.33 -4.10
CA ALA A 88 0.94 17.30 -4.64
C ALA A 88 1.98 17.27 -3.51
N PHE A 89 1.79 18.09 -2.47
CA PHE A 89 2.64 18.07 -1.29
C PHE A 89 2.53 16.75 -0.51
N TYR A 90 1.32 16.27 -0.20
CA TYR A 90 1.11 15.00 0.51
C TYR A 90 1.78 13.82 -0.20
N ASN A 91 1.52 13.65 -1.51
CA ASN A 91 2.12 12.58 -2.31
C ASN A 91 3.66 12.74 -2.39
N GLY A 92 4.15 13.97 -2.54
CA GLY A 92 5.57 14.30 -2.54
C GLY A 92 6.27 13.92 -1.23
N ALA A 93 5.60 14.15 -0.09
CA ALA A 93 6.08 13.85 1.25
C ALA A 93 6.00 12.34 1.57
N VAL A 94 4.89 11.66 1.27
CA VAL A 94 4.76 10.19 1.41
C VAL A 94 5.86 9.47 0.62
N GLY A 95 6.09 9.87 -0.63
CA GLY A 95 7.20 9.34 -1.42
C GLY A 95 8.57 9.59 -0.78
N ALA A 96 8.78 10.78 -0.21
CA ALA A 96 10.05 11.11 0.44
C ALA A 96 10.28 10.29 1.73
N LEU A 97 9.21 9.98 2.47
CA LEU A 97 9.26 9.14 3.68
C LEU A 97 9.56 7.66 3.38
N GLY A 98 9.21 7.18 2.18
CA GLY A 98 9.53 5.83 1.71
C GLY A 98 10.90 5.70 1.03
N GLU A 99 11.61 6.81 0.78
CA GLU A 99 12.83 6.86 -0.03
C GLU A 99 14.09 7.18 0.80
N GLY A 100 15.25 6.82 0.25
CA GLY A 100 16.58 7.24 0.74
C GLY A 100 16.78 7.09 2.26
N ARG A 101 17.05 8.19 2.95
CA ARG A 101 17.30 8.23 4.41
C ARG A 101 16.06 7.88 5.24
N TYR A 102 14.86 8.30 4.84
CA TYR A 102 13.66 8.05 5.63
C TYR A 102 13.18 6.60 5.48
N GLY A 103 13.30 6.01 4.28
CA GLY A 103 13.05 4.56 4.08
C GLY A 103 14.04 3.65 4.82
N GLN A 104 15.21 4.15 5.25
CA GLN A 104 16.21 3.35 5.97
C GLN A 104 15.87 3.06 7.43
N GLY A 105 14.93 3.79 8.05
CA GLY A 105 14.56 3.55 9.46
C GLY A 105 14.07 2.11 9.69
N ASP A 106 13.16 1.64 8.85
CA ASP A 106 12.62 0.28 8.94
C ASP A 106 13.67 -0.78 8.60
N ALA A 107 14.56 -0.51 7.64
CA ALA A 107 15.65 -1.41 7.27
C ALA A 107 16.68 -1.59 8.40
N ILE A 108 17.04 -0.51 9.10
CA ILE A 108 17.94 -0.56 10.26
C ILE A 108 17.34 -1.45 11.36
N ARG A 109 16.03 -1.33 11.64
CA ARG A 109 15.34 -2.21 12.59
C ARG A 109 15.42 -3.68 12.16
N VAL A 110 15.10 -3.98 10.89
CA VAL A 110 15.13 -5.37 10.37
C VAL A 110 16.54 -5.98 10.51
N PHE A 111 17.59 -5.22 10.20
CA PHE A 111 18.96 -5.69 10.36
C PHE A 111 19.39 -5.85 11.83
N ALA A 112 18.88 -5.01 12.75
CA ALA A 112 19.14 -5.14 14.18
C ALA A 112 18.49 -6.40 14.78
N GLU A 113 17.25 -6.73 14.38
CA GLU A 113 16.58 -7.97 14.82
C GLU A 113 17.24 -9.21 14.19
N PHE A 114 17.69 -9.14 12.93
CA PHE A 114 18.44 -10.22 12.30
C PHE A 114 19.76 -10.50 13.03
N TYR A 115 20.50 -9.47 13.44
CA TYR A 115 21.67 -9.64 14.30
C TYR A 115 21.34 -10.27 15.65
N ALA A 116 20.20 -9.91 16.26
CA ALA A 116 19.79 -10.49 17.55
C ALA A 116 19.47 -11.99 17.47
N GLN A 117 19.13 -12.50 16.28
CA GLN A 117 18.83 -13.91 16.00
C GLN A 117 20.07 -14.67 15.52
N GLU A 118 20.69 -14.19 14.44
CA GLU A 118 21.71 -14.92 13.66
C GLU A 118 23.15 -14.44 13.91
N TRP A 119 23.35 -13.44 14.78
CA TRP A 119 24.67 -12.84 15.07
C TRP A 119 25.38 -12.25 13.83
N GLN A 120 24.62 -11.98 12.77
CA GLN A 120 25.10 -11.43 11.52
C GLN A 120 24.50 -10.04 11.28
N LEU A 121 25.32 -9.11 10.79
CA LEU A 121 24.90 -7.74 10.54
C LEU A 121 25.05 -7.40 9.05
N ALA A 122 23.95 -6.97 8.42
CA ALA A 122 23.98 -6.50 7.04
C ALA A 122 24.76 -5.17 6.93
N LYS A 123 25.31 -4.86 5.75
CA LYS A 123 25.96 -3.56 5.53
C LYS A 123 24.91 -2.49 5.30
N LEU A 124 24.93 -1.43 6.10
CA LEU A 124 24.03 -0.28 5.88
C LEU A 124 24.49 0.52 4.64
N PRO A 125 23.58 0.95 3.76
CA PRO A 125 23.93 1.86 2.67
C PRO A 125 24.61 3.15 3.16
N PRO A 126 25.63 3.65 2.44
CA PRO A 126 26.29 4.91 2.79
C PRO A 126 25.29 6.06 2.75
N ALA A 127 25.47 7.05 3.64
CA ALA A 127 24.65 8.26 3.64
C ALA A 127 24.86 9.05 2.34
N ARG A 128 23.77 9.54 1.75
CA ARG A 128 23.79 10.25 0.46
C ARG A 128 23.35 11.68 0.66
N HIS A 129 24.19 12.48 1.32
CA HIS A 129 23.85 13.81 1.83
C HIS A 129 23.17 14.78 0.85
N ALA A 130 23.40 14.65 -0.46
CA ALA A 130 22.70 15.46 -1.47
C ALA A 130 21.26 14.98 -1.73
N GLU A 131 21.06 13.67 -1.83
CA GLU A 131 19.74 13.04 -1.96
C GLU A 131 18.92 13.23 -0.68
N ASP A 132 19.54 13.01 0.49
CA ASP A 132 18.93 13.21 1.81
C ASP A 132 18.40 14.65 1.99
N LYS A 133 19.17 15.66 1.55
CA LYS A 133 18.73 17.07 1.57
C LYS A 133 17.56 17.36 0.63
N ASN A 134 17.48 16.68 -0.52
CA ASN A 134 16.36 16.82 -1.45
C ASN A 134 15.09 16.14 -0.91
N LEU A 135 15.24 15.01 -0.22
CA LEU A 135 14.14 14.35 0.50
C LEU A 135 13.61 15.21 1.64
N ALA A 136 14.49 15.75 2.49
CA ALA A 136 14.10 16.65 3.59
C ALA A 136 13.32 17.89 3.08
N ARG A 137 13.73 18.47 1.94
CA ARG A 137 12.99 19.57 1.29
C ARG A 137 11.57 19.21 0.88
N ARG A 138 11.31 17.96 0.47
CA ARG A 138 9.95 17.48 0.13
C ARG A 138 9.03 17.33 1.34
N LEU A 139 9.59 17.36 2.56
CA LEU A 139 8.84 17.34 3.82
C LEU A 139 8.55 18.74 4.40
N VAL A 140 9.08 19.82 3.77
CA VAL A 140 8.87 21.19 4.25
C VAL A 140 7.53 21.72 3.73
N PRO A 141 6.53 21.99 4.60
CA PRO A 141 5.21 22.45 4.17
C PRO A 141 5.25 23.88 3.61
N PRO A 142 4.69 24.14 2.41
CA PRO A 142 4.61 25.48 1.84
C PRO A 142 3.75 26.43 2.69
N GLU A 143 4.14 27.70 2.75
CA GLU A 143 3.47 28.71 3.60
C GLU A 143 2.01 28.97 3.20
N SER A 144 1.68 28.78 1.92
CA SER A 144 0.35 29.01 1.35
C SER A 144 -0.64 27.86 1.55
N LEU A 145 -0.20 26.71 2.07
CA LEU A 145 -1.01 25.50 2.19
C LEU A 145 -1.39 25.13 3.63
N PHE A 146 -0.61 25.55 4.63
CA PHE A 146 -0.76 25.13 6.01
C PHE A 146 -0.59 26.29 7.00
N THR A 147 -1.33 26.23 8.11
CA THR A 147 -1.24 27.25 9.17
C THR A 147 0.15 27.28 9.81
N PRO A 148 0.58 28.40 10.42
CA PRO A 148 1.88 28.48 11.10
C PRO A 148 2.07 27.39 12.18
N GLU A 149 0.99 27.01 12.87
CA GLU A 149 1.00 25.97 13.91
C GLU A 149 1.24 24.58 13.32
N GLU A 150 0.52 24.22 12.26
CA GLU A 150 0.72 22.95 11.54
C GLU A 150 2.13 22.87 10.93
N ARG A 151 2.63 23.97 10.36
CA ARG A 151 3.99 24.02 9.81
C ARG A 151 5.05 23.79 10.90
N ALA A 152 4.86 24.36 12.09
CA ALA A 152 5.73 24.11 13.23
C ALA A 152 5.63 22.65 13.74
N ALA A 153 4.43 22.06 13.78
CA ALA A 153 4.23 20.67 14.17
C ALA A 153 4.89 19.69 13.17
N LEU A 154 4.70 19.90 11.87
CA LEU A 154 5.33 19.11 10.80
C LEU A 154 6.86 19.22 10.86
N ALA A 155 7.42 20.43 11.01
CA ALA A 155 8.85 20.64 11.16
C ALA A 155 9.43 19.97 12.42
N LYS A 156 8.67 19.95 13.53
CA LYS A 156 9.03 19.21 14.75
C LYS A 156 9.06 17.70 14.50
N CYS A 157 8.10 17.15 13.76
CA CYS A 157 8.08 15.72 13.40
C CYS A 157 9.29 15.35 12.52
N VAL A 158 9.61 16.15 11.50
CA VAL A 158 10.83 15.94 10.66
C VAL A 158 12.10 16.00 11.51
N SER A 159 12.22 17.00 12.39
CA SER A 159 13.36 17.14 13.30
C SER A 159 13.53 15.96 14.27
N ARG A 160 12.41 15.34 14.68
CA ARG A 160 12.37 14.14 15.52
C ARG A 160 12.80 12.91 14.72
N MET A 161 12.26 12.70 13.52
CA MET A 161 12.69 11.64 12.60
C MET A 161 14.19 11.73 12.27
N ASP A 162 14.70 12.91 11.94
CA ASP A 162 16.11 13.10 11.60
C ASP A 162 17.03 12.76 12.78
N ARG A 163 16.68 13.18 14.01
CA ARG A 163 17.41 12.87 15.23
C ARG A 163 17.40 11.37 15.54
N ALA A 164 16.24 10.74 15.46
CA ALA A 164 16.08 9.30 15.68
C ALA A 164 16.96 8.51 14.69
N LEU A 165 16.91 8.87 13.40
CA LEU A 165 17.75 8.24 12.37
C LEU A 165 19.25 8.46 12.59
N ASP A 166 19.70 9.63 13.03
CA ASP A 166 21.13 9.83 13.36
C ASP A 166 21.56 8.98 14.56
N SER A 167 20.72 8.88 15.61
CA SER A 167 20.98 8.00 16.76
C SER A 167 21.05 6.54 16.33
N MET A 168 20.06 6.06 15.59
CA MET A 168 20.02 4.69 15.06
C MET A 168 21.25 4.38 14.20
N ARG A 169 21.67 5.30 13.32
CA ARG A 169 22.88 5.11 12.50
C ARG A 169 24.17 5.10 13.34
N ALA A 170 24.22 5.85 14.45
CA ALA A 170 25.35 5.83 15.37
C ALA A 170 25.44 4.50 16.12
N ASP A 171 24.32 4.01 16.65
CA ASP A 171 24.23 2.72 17.34
C ASP A 171 24.51 1.55 16.40
N TYR A 172 24.01 1.59 15.17
CA TYR A 172 24.29 0.58 14.14
C TYR A 172 25.79 0.50 13.82
N ARG A 173 26.46 1.66 13.70
CA ARG A 173 27.92 1.71 13.51
C ARG A 173 28.70 1.28 14.75
N ALA A 174 28.16 1.50 15.95
CA ALA A 174 28.74 0.96 17.18
C ALA A 174 28.63 -0.57 17.22
N LEU A 175 27.54 -1.13 16.70
CA LEU A 175 27.31 -2.57 16.56
C LEU A 175 28.22 -3.19 15.47
N GLU A 176 28.35 -2.53 14.30
CA GLU A 176 29.33 -2.91 13.27
C GLU A 176 30.75 -2.96 13.85
N ARG A 177 31.18 -1.97 14.63
CA ARG A 177 32.50 -1.98 15.28
C ARG A 177 32.61 -3.09 16.32
N TYR A 178 31.59 -3.29 17.14
CA TYR A 178 31.56 -4.33 18.17
C TYR A 178 31.77 -5.73 17.58
N MET A 179 31.02 -6.07 16.53
CA MET A 179 31.10 -7.36 15.84
C MET A 179 32.46 -7.61 15.15
N ASN A 180 33.13 -6.54 14.71
CA ASN A 180 34.44 -6.64 14.04
C ASN A 180 35.65 -6.51 15.01
N ASP A 181 35.41 -6.30 16.30
CA ASP A 181 36.49 -6.13 17.29
C ASP A 181 36.93 -7.48 17.88
N ALA A 182 37.91 -8.10 17.22
CA ALA A 182 38.49 -9.38 17.65
C ALA A 182 39.18 -9.34 19.03
N SER A 183 39.33 -8.17 19.67
CA SER A 183 39.85 -8.06 21.05
C SER A 183 38.78 -8.20 22.13
N VAL A 184 37.50 -8.09 21.76
CA VAL A 184 36.38 -8.18 22.70
C VAL A 184 36.01 -9.64 22.97
N ARG A 185 36.07 -10.04 24.24
CA ARG A 185 35.43 -11.28 24.69
C ARG A 185 33.93 -11.05 24.82
N ASP A 186 33.18 -11.58 23.87
CA ASP A 186 31.74 -11.36 23.78
C ASP A 186 30.95 -12.04 24.90
N ASP A 187 30.07 -11.30 25.57
CA ASP A 187 29.10 -11.76 26.58
C ASP A 187 27.62 -11.54 26.14
N GLY A 188 27.44 -11.02 24.92
CA GLY A 188 26.18 -10.58 24.32
C GLY A 188 25.55 -9.34 24.94
N ASN A 189 26.06 -8.79 26.04
CA ASN A 189 25.40 -7.69 26.76
C ASN A 189 25.46 -6.39 25.95
N LYS A 190 26.62 -6.05 25.41
CA LYS A 190 26.78 -4.83 24.60
C LYS A 190 26.02 -4.92 23.28
N GLY A 191 26.02 -6.08 22.62
CA GLY A 191 25.18 -6.35 21.45
C GLY A 191 23.68 -6.18 21.74
N ARG A 192 23.17 -6.85 22.78
CA ARG A 192 21.75 -6.72 23.21
C ARG A 192 21.36 -5.28 23.54
N ASN A 193 22.22 -4.54 24.24
CA ASN A 193 21.95 -3.15 24.60
C ASN A 193 21.86 -2.24 23.36
N LEU A 194 22.73 -2.44 22.36
CA LEU A 194 22.66 -1.71 21.09
C LEU A 194 21.41 -2.07 20.29
N VAL A 195 21.01 -3.34 20.23
CA VAL A 195 19.74 -3.76 19.60
C VAL A 195 18.53 -3.10 20.28
N ASN A 196 18.51 -3.06 21.62
CA ASN A 196 17.42 -2.41 22.35
C ASN A 196 17.37 -0.89 22.11
N SER A 197 18.54 -0.22 22.00
CA SER A 197 18.62 1.20 21.61
C SER A 197 18.11 1.43 20.18
N LEU A 198 18.48 0.55 19.24
CA LEU A 198 18.00 0.59 17.85
C LEU A 198 16.49 0.39 17.75
N ARG A 199 15.89 -0.46 18.60
CA ARG A 199 14.44 -0.65 18.67
C ARG A 199 13.73 0.60 19.21
N ALA A 200 14.18 1.16 20.33
CA ALA A 200 13.63 2.40 20.88
C ALA A 200 13.78 3.60 19.92
N GLY A 201 14.91 3.69 19.20
CA GLY A 201 15.12 4.68 18.15
C GLY A 201 14.17 4.50 16.96
N HIS A 202 13.88 3.25 16.57
CA HIS A 202 12.87 2.98 15.54
C HIS A 202 11.46 3.36 15.98
N GLU A 203 11.08 3.07 17.22
CA GLU A 203 9.78 3.45 17.79
C GLU A 203 9.60 4.97 17.79
N ASP A 204 10.63 5.75 18.18
CA ASP A 204 10.59 7.22 18.11
C ASP A 204 10.49 7.75 16.66
N PHE A 205 11.26 7.15 15.74
CA PHE A 205 11.20 7.46 14.31
C PHE A 205 9.82 7.15 13.70
N ALA A 206 9.28 5.96 13.95
CA ALA A 206 8.02 5.49 13.40
C ALA A 206 6.84 6.31 13.95
N GLY A 207 6.84 6.60 15.25
CA GLY A 207 5.83 7.47 15.86
C GLY A 207 5.89 8.91 15.35
N ALA A 208 7.09 9.46 15.10
CA ALA A 208 7.24 10.79 14.48
C ALA A 208 6.78 10.82 13.01
N ARG A 209 6.99 9.73 12.27
CA ARG A 209 6.49 9.56 10.90
C ARG A 209 4.96 9.45 10.86
N GLU A 210 4.37 8.73 11.81
CA GLU A 210 2.93 8.63 11.98
C GLU A 210 2.30 9.97 12.39
N GLU A 211 2.89 10.68 13.37
CA GLU A 211 2.48 12.03 13.78
C GLU A 211 2.47 13.01 12.59
N PHE A 212 3.51 12.98 11.74
CA PHE A 212 3.59 13.78 10.51
C PHE A 212 2.46 13.45 9.52
N LEU A 213 2.18 12.16 9.28
CA LEU A 213 1.12 11.74 8.35
C LEU A 213 -0.28 12.06 8.89
N ASN A 214 -0.52 11.87 10.19
CA ASN A 214 -1.80 12.18 10.84
C ASN A 214 -2.18 13.67 10.74
N ILE A 215 -1.21 14.59 10.63
CA ILE A 215 -1.45 16.00 10.34
C ILE A 215 -1.89 16.20 8.88
N LEU A 216 -1.28 15.50 7.92
CA LEU A 216 -1.53 15.73 6.48
C LEU A 216 -2.70 14.93 5.90
N GLU A 217 -3.00 13.73 6.41
CA GLU A 217 -4.06 12.88 5.87
C GLU A 217 -5.46 13.54 5.85
N PRO A 218 -5.90 14.29 6.89
CA PRO A 218 -7.17 15.01 6.84
C PRO A 218 -7.22 16.07 5.73
N HIS A 219 -6.13 16.80 5.50
CA HIS A 219 -6.01 17.79 4.42
C HIS A 219 -6.04 17.13 3.04
N ALA A 220 -5.29 16.03 2.87
CA ALA A 220 -5.30 15.25 1.64
C ALA A 220 -6.69 14.66 1.32
N ALA A 221 -7.40 14.15 2.34
CA ALA A 221 -8.76 13.64 2.18
C ALA A 221 -9.76 14.76 1.81
N ALA A 222 -9.70 15.91 2.47
CA ALA A 222 -10.56 17.06 2.18
C ALA A 222 -10.30 17.64 0.77
N ALA A 223 -9.04 17.78 0.39
CA ALA A 223 -8.63 18.17 -0.96
C ALA A 223 -9.11 17.15 -2.01
N GLY A 224 -9.03 15.85 -1.70
CA GLY A 224 -9.46 14.79 -2.60
C GLY A 224 -10.97 14.77 -2.85
N GLU A 225 -11.77 14.85 -1.78
CA GLU A 225 -13.23 14.96 -1.90
C GLU A 225 -13.68 16.20 -2.69
N LEU A 226 -12.97 17.33 -2.53
CA LEU A 226 -13.24 18.57 -3.25
C LEU A 226 -12.96 18.41 -4.76
N LEU A 227 -11.84 17.79 -5.14
CA LEU A 227 -11.45 17.56 -6.53
C LEU A 227 -12.30 16.47 -7.22
N LEU A 228 -12.86 15.54 -6.46
CA LEU A 228 -13.75 14.50 -6.98
C LEU A 228 -15.21 14.95 -7.11
N ARG A 229 -15.58 16.16 -6.66
CA ARG A 229 -16.94 16.68 -6.76
C ARG A 229 -17.40 16.75 -8.23
N GLY A 230 -18.52 16.10 -8.54
CA GLY A 230 -19.03 15.96 -9.92
C GLY A 230 -18.20 15.04 -10.84
N HIS A 231 -17.16 14.36 -10.33
CA HIS A 231 -16.31 13.50 -11.15
C HIS A 231 -16.99 12.15 -11.47
N PRO A 232 -17.13 11.74 -12.74
CA PRO A 232 -17.88 10.54 -13.13
C PRO A 232 -17.25 9.22 -12.65
N LEU A 233 -16.00 9.26 -12.20
CA LEU A 233 -15.29 8.13 -11.58
C LEU A 233 -15.07 8.31 -10.06
N LYS A 234 -15.77 9.25 -9.40
CA LYS A 234 -15.64 9.50 -7.94
C LYS A 234 -15.75 8.21 -7.13
N ARG A 235 -16.80 7.41 -7.39
CA ARG A 235 -17.05 6.14 -6.70
C ARG A 235 -15.90 5.14 -6.85
N GLN A 236 -15.31 5.06 -8.04
CA GLN A 236 -14.23 4.14 -8.38
C GLN A 236 -12.91 4.53 -7.68
N ILE A 237 -12.60 5.84 -7.68
CA ILE A 237 -11.40 6.39 -7.04
C ILE A 237 -11.52 6.21 -5.50
N GLN A 238 -12.63 6.63 -4.91
CA GLN A 238 -12.91 6.42 -3.48
C GLN A 238 -12.88 4.95 -3.06
N ALA A 239 -13.38 4.04 -3.90
CA ALA A 239 -13.32 2.60 -3.62
C ALA A 239 -11.87 2.09 -3.59
N ALA A 240 -11.03 2.52 -4.54
CA ALA A 240 -9.61 2.17 -4.56
C ALA A 240 -8.85 2.74 -3.34
N GLU A 241 -9.10 4.00 -2.98
CA GLU A 241 -8.53 4.65 -1.78
C GLU A 241 -8.87 3.86 -0.50
N ARG A 242 -10.14 3.45 -0.34
CA ARG A 242 -10.58 2.61 0.79
C ARG A 242 -9.92 1.23 0.77
N MET A 243 -9.72 0.61 -0.38
CA MET A 243 -8.97 -0.66 -0.49
C MET A 243 -7.51 -0.49 -0.04
N PHE A 244 -6.82 0.55 -0.50
CA PHE A 244 -5.45 0.83 -0.06
C PHE A 244 -5.37 1.20 1.43
N ALA A 245 -6.38 1.86 2.00
CA ALA A 245 -6.47 2.10 3.45
C ALA A 245 -6.63 0.79 4.24
N LEU A 246 -7.42 -0.18 3.73
CA LEU A 246 -7.50 -1.52 4.32
C LEU A 246 -6.16 -2.27 4.21
N PHE A 247 -5.44 -2.17 3.08
CA PHE A 247 -4.11 -2.78 2.95
C PHE A 247 -3.11 -2.22 3.97
N ARG A 248 -3.15 -0.91 4.26
CA ARG A 248 -2.33 -0.29 5.32
C ARG A 248 -2.68 -0.85 6.69
N LYS A 249 -3.97 -0.98 7.03
CA LYS A 249 -4.41 -1.58 8.31
C LYS A 249 -4.00 -3.05 8.44
N VAL A 250 -4.11 -3.83 7.36
CA VAL A 250 -3.64 -5.23 7.31
C VAL A 250 -2.13 -5.29 7.56
N ALA A 251 -1.34 -4.43 6.93
CA ALA A 251 0.10 -4.37 7.15
C ALA A 251 0.48 -4.04 8.61
N VAL A 252 -0.27 -3.14 9.27
CA VAL A 252 -0.08 -2.85 10.70
C VAL A 252 -0.38 -4.07 11.58
N LEU A 253 -1.50 -4.77 11.36
CA LEU A 253 -1.85 -5.96 12.15
C LEU A 253 -0.96 -7.18 11.85
N LEU A 254 -0.28 -7.21 10.69
CA LEU A 254 0.74 -8.20 10.34
C LEU A 254 2.15 -7.85 10.83
N ALA A 255 2.42 -6.60 11.23
CA ALA A 255 3.76 -6.19 11.66
C ALA A 255 4.29 -6.93 12.91
N PRO A 256 3.47 -7.26 13.93
CA PRO A 256 3.90 -8.08 15.06
C PRO A 256 4.32 -9.51 14.66
N GLU A 257 5.14 -10.12 15.51
CA GLU A 257 5.54 -11.53 15.38
C GLU A 257 4.32 -12.47 15.49
N LYS A 258 3.40 -12.17 16.41
CA LYS A 258 2.07 -12.80 16.51
C LYS A 258 1.00 -11.82 16.01
N PRO A 259 0.48 -11.99 14.78
CA PRO A 259 -0.55 -11.11 14.23
C PRO A 259 -1.87 -11.16 14.99
N ASP A 260 -2.65 -10.08 14.88
CA ASP A 260 -4.04 -10.03 15.33
C ASP A 260 -4.96 -10.68 14.28
N ASN A 261 -5.16 -12.00 14.40
CA ASN A 261 -6.01 -12.75 13.47
C ASN A 261 -7.49 -12.32 13.50
N GLU A 262 -8.00 -11.80 14.61
CA GLU A 262 -9.40 -11.36 14.72
C GLU A 262 -9.60 -10.02 13.97
N GLY A 263 -8.72 -9.05 14.22
CA GLY A 263 -8.68 -7.81 13.47
C GLY A 263 -8.42 -8.03 11.97
N LEU A 264 -7.53 -8.97 11.61
CA LEU A 264 -7.27 -9.34 10.22
C LEU A 264 -8.48 -10.00 9.53
N ALA A 265 -9.23 -10.86 10.23
CA ALA A 265 -10.48 -11.42 9.70
C ALA A 265 -11.55 -10.35 9.48
N ALA A 266 -11.67 -9.37 10.39
CA ALA A 266 -12.58 -8.24 10.24
C ALA A 266 -12.19 -7.32 9.06
N LEU A 267 -10.88 -7.11 8.82
CA LEU A 267 -10.39 -6.36 7.66
C LEU A 267 -10.58 -7.14 6.34
N HIS A 268 -10.39 -8.46 6.35
CA HIS A 268 -10.66 -9.32 5.20
C HIS A 268 -12.14 -9.22 4.78
N ALA A 269 -13.08 -9.36 5.72
CA ALA A 269 -14.51 -9.22 5.44
C ALA A 269 -14.88 -7.84 4.88
N GLN A 270 -14.31 -6.76 5.42
CA GLN A 270 -14.47 -5.40 4.89
C GLN A 270 -13.95 -5.27 3.45
N LEU A 271 -12.78 -5.86 3.15
CA LEU A 271 -12.19 -5.84 1.82
C LEU A 271 -13.03 -6.63 0.81
N SER A 272 -13.53 -7.82 1.17
CA SER A 272 -14.42 -8.62 0.32
C SER A 272 -15.73 -7.89 0.02
N ALA A 273 -16.35 -7.26 1.02
CA ALA A 273 -17.56 -6.47 0.84
C ALA A 273 -17.33 -5.24 -0.06
N LEU A 274 -16.21 -4.54 0.12
CA LEU A 274 -15.84 -3.38 -0.69
C LEU A 274 -15.55 -3.77 -2.15
N LEU A 275 -14.87 -4.89 -2.40
CA LEU A 275 -14.65 -5.45 -3.74
C LEU A 275 -15.97 -5.79 -4.43
N ALA A 276 -16.89 -6.45 -3.71
CA ALA A 276 -18.21 -6.81 -4.23
C ALA A 276 -19.07 -5.59 -4.57
N ASP A 277 -18.97 -4.49 -3.81
CA ASP A 277 -19.66 -3.24 -4.16
C ASP A 277 -18.99 -2.54 -5.35
N ALA A 278 -17.67 -2.37 -5.31
CA ALA A 278 -16.88 -1.67 -6.31
C ALA A 278 -17.02 -2.23 -7.73
N ALA A 279 -17.34 -3.52 -7.87
CA ALA A 279 -17.58 -4.19 -9.15
C ALA A 279 -18.96 -3.89 -9.78
N LYS A 280 -19.92 -3.33 -9.04
CA LYS A 280 -21.30 -3.11 -9.51
C LYS A 280 -21.40 -1.94 -10.50
N PRO A 281 -22.18 -2.08 -11.59
CA PRO A 281 -22.50 -0.97 -12.50
C PRO A 281 -23.31 0.14 -11.79
N PRO A 282 -23.43 1.35 -12.38
CA PRO A 282 -22.88 1.78 -13.67
C PRO A 282 -21.42 2.24 -13.59
N PHE A 283 -20.71 2.13 -14.73
CA PHE A 283 -19.38 2.70 -14.94
C PHE A 283 -19.48 3.76 -16.04
N ARG A 284 -19.27 5.04 -15.71
CA ARG A 284 -19.52 6.17 -16.63
C ARG A 284 -18.25 6.65 -17.35
N ALA A 285 -17.60 5.74 -18.06
CA ALA A 285 -16.39 6.02 -18.83
C ALA A 285 -16.22 5.02 -19.98
N VAL A 286 -15.28 5.28 -20.89
CA VAL A 286 -15.07 4.43 -22.08
C VAL A 286 -14.58 3.02 -21.70
N PRO A 287 -14.86 1.98 -22.50
CA PRO A 287 -14.54 0.59 -22.16
C PRO A 287 -13.08 0.34 -21.74
N GLY A 288 -12.11 1.05 -22.31
CA GLY A 288 -10.70 0.91 -21.91
C GLY A 288 -10.41 1.35 -20.46
N VAL A 289 -11.10 2.39 -19.98
CA VAL A 289 -11.00 2.86 -18.58
C VAL A 289 -11.70 1.87 -17.64
N GLU A 290 -12.83 1.30 -18.06
CA GLU A 290 -13.52 0.24 -17.32
C GLU A 290 -12.65 -1.02 -17.19
N MET A 291 -12.05 -1.47 -18.29
CA MET A 291 -11.13 -2.60 -18.29
C MET A 291 -9.93 -2.38 -17.36
N ALA A 292 -9.34 -1.18 -17.36
CA ALA A 292 -8.24 -0.85 -16.46
C ALA A 292 -8.68 -0.87 -14.99
N TYR A 293 -9.86 -0.35 -14.65
CA TYR A 293 -10.41 -0.44 -13.30
C TYR A 293 -10.72 -1.88 -12.89
N ARG A 294 -11.31 -2.70 -13.77
CA ARG A 294 -11.56 -4.13 -13.52
C ARG A 294 -10.25 -4.91 -13.34
N ALA A 295 -9.18 -4.56 -14.05
CA ALA A 295 -7.86 -5.13 -13.83
C ALA A 295 -7.28 -4.78 -12.45
N PHE A 296 -7.49 -3.54 -11.97
CA PHE A 296 -7.19 -3.16 -10.59
C PHE A 296 -7.99 -3.99 -9.58
N LEU A 297 -9.32 -4.11 -9.74
CA LEU A 297 -10.17 -4.92 -8.87
C LEU A 297 -9.74 -6.39 -8.82
N HIS A 298 -9.34 -6.97 -9.96
CA HIS A 298 -8.80 -8.33 -10.02
C HIS A 298 -7.52 -8.48 -9.18
N LYS A 299 -6.60 -7.51 -9.24
CA LYS A 299 -5.38 -7.54 -8.40
C LYS A 299 -5.73 -7.38 -6.91
N ALA A 300 -6.65 -6.49 -6.57
CA ALA A 300 -7.11 -6.32 -5.19
C ALA A 300 -7.83 -7.58 -4.65
N GLY A 301 -8.58 -8.29 -5.50
CA GLY A 301 -9.14 -9.61 -5.19
C GLY A 301 -8.07 -10.69 -4.95
N ALA A 302 -6.97 -10.68 -5.70
CA ALA A 302 -5.84 -11.59 -5.44
C ALA A 302 -5.16 -11.30 -4.08
N TYR A 303 -5.02 -10.02 -3.69
CA TYR A 303 -4.54 -9.66 -2.33
C TYR A 303 -5.51 -10.15 -1.25
N ALA A 304 -6.83 -9.96 -1.44
CA ALA A 304 -7.84 -10.45 -0.51
C ALA A 304 -7.78 -11.99 -0.35
N HIS A 305 -7.60 -12.73 -1.46
CA HIS A 305 -7.45 -14.18 -1.41
C HIS A 305 -6.22 -14.63 -0.61
N LEU A 306 -5.06 -13.98 -0.80
CA LEU A 306 -3.85 -14.27 -0.02
C LEU A 306 -4.02 -13.95 1.48
N LEU A 307 -4.76 -12.88 1.81
CA LEU A 307 -5.13 -12.56 3.19
C LEU A 307 -6.03 -13.65 3.81
N GLY A 308 -7.01 -14.16 3.05
CA GLY A 308 -7.83 -15.30 3.45
C GLY A 308 -7.01 -16.57 3.70
N GLN A 309 -6.13 -16.94 2.76
CA GLN A 309 -5.21 -18.07 2.94
C GLN A 309 -4.31 -17.90 4.17
N GLY A 310 -3.79 -16.70 4.43
CA GLY A 310 -2.98 -16.42 5.61
C GLY A 310 -3.74 -16.51 6.94
N LEU A 311 -5.07 -16.31 6.95
CA LEU A 311 -5.93 -16.53 8.12
C LEU A 311 -6.17 -18.03 8.39
N GLU A 312 -6.22 -18.86 7.34
CA GLU A 312 -6.44 -20.31 7.43
C GLU A 312 -5.15 -21.09 7.72
N GLU A 313 -4.05 -20.72 7.06
CA GLU A 313 -2.76 -21.44 7.04
C GLU A 313 -1.67 -20.77 7.89
N GLY A 314 -1.83 -19.48 8.23
CA GLY A 314 -0.87 -18.66 8.95
C GLY A 314 0.00 -17.74 8.08
N PHE A 315 0.49 -16.65 8.67
CA PHE A 315 1.27 -15.61 7.98
C PHE A 315 2.79 -15.85 8.08
N TYR A 316 3.28 -16.95 7.52
CA TYR A 316 4.71 -17.25 7.40
C TYR A 316 5.41 -16.31 6.39
N ALA A 317 6.74 -16.22 6.42
CA ALA A 317 7.50 -15.20 5.68
C ALA A 317 7.22 -15.17 4.16
N PRO A 318 7.27 -16.30 3.41
CA PRO A 318 6.80 -16.36 2.03
C PRO A 318 5.38 -15.82 1.80
N ARG A 319 4.40 -16.16 2.65
CA ARG A 319 3.02 -15.64 2.53
C ARG A 319 2.97 -14.11 2.66
N ARG A 320 3.73 -13.54 3.61
CA ARG A 320 3.86 -12.07 3.76
C ARG A 320 4.52 -11.44 2.52
N GLN A 321 5.50 -12.10 1.92
CA GLN A 321 6.14 -11.66 0.67
C GLN A 321 5.18 -11.68 -0.53
N GLU A 322 4.39 -12.74 -0.69
CA GLU A 322 3.34 -12.82 -1.72
C GLU A 322 2.31 -11.70 -1.59
N MET A 323 1.84 -11.43 -0.36
CA MET A 323 0.92 -10.31 -0.09
C MET A 323 1.54 -8.96 -0.44
N ASN A 324 2.82 -8.72 -0.13
CA ASN A 324 3.52 -7.49 -0.51
C ASN A 324 3.64 -7.34 -2.04
N LEU A 325 3.95 -8.44 -2.75
CA LEU A 325 3.99 -8.46 -4.23
C LEU A 325 2.59 -8.20 -4.83
N ALA A 326 1.53 -8.78 -4.24
CA ALA A 326 0.16 -8.54 -4.66
C ALA A 326 -0.26 -7.08 -4.43
N ALA A 327 0.10 -6.48 -3.30
CA ALA A 327 -0.15 -5.05 -3.02
C ALA A 327 0.56 -4.14 -4.04
N GLY A 328 1.83 -4.42 -4.37
CA GLY A 328 2.56 -3.73 -5.44
C GLY A 328 1.89 -3.89 -6.82
N GLY A 329 1.39 -5.09 -7.12
CA GLY A 329 0.60 -5.37 -8.33
C GLY A 329 -0.72 -4.59 -8.38
N CYS A 330 -1.40 -4.41 -7.24
CA CYS A 330 -2.58 -3.55 -7.13
C CYS A 330 -2.24 -2.09 -7.43
N HIS A 331 -1.15 -1.58 -6.85
CA HIS A 331 -0.71 -0.20 -7.07
C HIS A 331 -0.36 0.06 -8.54
N SER A 332 0.37 -0.85 -9.18
CA SER A 332 0.67 -0.79 -10.62
C SER A 332 -0.61 -0.77 -11.49
N ALA A 333 -1.58 -1.64 -11.20
CA ALA A 333 -2.85 -1.67 -11.92
C ALA A 333 -3.71 -0.43 -11.67
N TYR A 334 -3.69 0.14 -10.45
CA TYR A 334 -4.36 1.40 -10.14
C TYR A 334 -3.74 2.58 -10.91
N ASN A 335 -2.40 2.68 -10.98
CA ASN A 335 -1.74 3.69 -11.78
C ASN A 335 -2.11 3.57 -13.28
N ALA A 336 -2.22 2.35 -13.81
CA ALA A 336 -2.68 2.13 -15.18
C ALA A 336 -4.14 2.60 -15.40
N PHE A 337 -5.04 2.33 -14.44
CA PHE A 337 -6.39 2.89 -14.43
C PHE A 337 -6.38 4.42 -14.38
N VAL A 338 -5.56 5.02 -13.52
CA VAL A 338 -5.41 6.48 -13.40
C VAL A 338 -4.89 7.09 -14.71
N HIS A 339 -3.88 6.51 -15.35
CA HIS A 339 -3.40 6.98 -16.66
C HIS A 339 -4.48 6.88 -17.75
N ALA A 340 -5.26 5.80 -17.78
CA ALA A 340 -6.40 5.66 -18.68
C ALA A 340 -7.47 6.72 -18.41
N ALA A 341 -7.82 6.96 -17.13
CA ALA A 341 -8.81 7.95 -16.71
C ALA A 341 -8.39 9.41 -17.00
N ASN A 342 -7.08 9.70 -17.03
CA ASN A 342 -6.54 11.00 -17.43
C ASN A 342 -6.50 11.23 -18.95
N SER A 343 -6.75 10.21 -19.76
CA SER A 343 -6.64 10.33 -21.22
C SER A 343 -7.75 11.22 -21.79
N PRO A 344 -7.52 12.02 -22.86
CA PRO A 344 -8.49 12.99 -23.38
C PRO A 344 -9.87 12.42 -23.75
N GLN A 345 -9.95 11.11 -24.00
CA GLN A 345 -11.15 10.37 -24.41
C GLN A 345 -11.79 9.55 -23.27
N ALA A 346 -11.35 9.70 -22.02
CA ALA A 346 -11.67 8.78 -20.93
C ALA A 346 -13.17 8.70 -20.55
N ILE A 347 -13.93 9.78 -20.75
CA ILE A 347 -15.30 9.93 -20.20
C ILE A 347 -16.32 9.97 -21.34
N LEU A 348 -17.31 9.08 -21.26
CA LEU A 348 -18.48 9.12 -22.13
C LEU A 348 -19.36 10.32 -21.74
N GLY A 349 -19.39 11.35 -22.59
CA GLY A 349 -20.27 12.50 -22.42
C GLY A 349 -19.61 13.84 -22.06
N ARG A 350 -18.28 14.00 -22.24
CA ARG A 350 -17.64 15.32 -22.13
C ARG A 350 -18.12 16.23 -23.28
N PRO A 351 -18.86 17.33 -23.03
CA PRO A 351 -19.22 18.26 -24.10
C PRO A 351 -17.95 18.94 -24.63
N SER A 352 -17.87 19.09 -25.94
CA SER A 352 -16.74 19.68 -26.65
C SER A 352 -16.64 21.19 -26.38
N GLY A 353 -15.88 21.60 -25.38
CA GLY A 353 -15.61 23.02 -25.12
C GLY A 353 -15.40 23.39 -23.65
N PHE A 354 -14.26 22.99 -23.09
CA PHE A 354 -13.60 23.60 -21.92
C PHE A 354 -12.08 23.39 -22.06
#